data_AF-A0A6A6V8B4-F1
#
_entry.id   AF-A0A6A6V8B4-F1
#
_cell.length_a   1.000
_cell.length_b   1.000
_cell.length_c   1.000
_cell.angle_alpha   90.00
_cell.angle_beta   90.00
_cell.angle_gamma   90.00
#
_symmetry.space_group_name_H-M   'P 1'
#
loop_
_entity.id
_entity.type
_entity.pdbx_description
1 polymer ?
#
loop_
_entity_poly.entity_id
_entity_poly.type
_entity_poly.pdbx_seq_one_letter_code
_entity_poly.pdbx_strand_id
1 'polypeptide(L)'
;MNGFSDPPPSRLCVLSLNCWGLKFISKARNERLAEIGAQIAAADPKPDIVGLQECWTQQDYNAIRERTEHFLPYGKFYHSGIFGGGLVILSRWPIEESNMVRYPLNGRPAAFYRGDWYVGKGVACARIRMGPTRRDIVEVFCTHLHAPYEAEPHDSYLCHRTAQAWEIAKLMRGAAERGHLVIGLGDFNMVPLSLAHRIIETHSPVRDVWRLLHPDSSVGAAKDPVEKRRGRPMPTAEFNLTENGATCDSALNTWRWNKAHRKRLDRGENVVVEASVPDPNAKRLDYIFFSSGAQHKASEGEPTAEWTVEQADVGMTMRHPTLHCSLSDHFSVEATLVRNAGSSSFERSQYALPEKYLPIEVYDEILANVVKYTNRERLQRRLRLGHFGYQLAITIGCLVGVWWSPRNYVSFILMLLSSLGLSVGVLEGLMGGLFVGSELRALKEFEWEVRNARERAMAAAGE
;
A
#
# COMPACT_ATOMS: atom_id res chain seq x y z
N MET A 1 -20.79 28.82 -6.06
CA MET A 1 -19.64 29.58 -5.52
C MET A 1 -18.55 29.56 -6.58
N ASN A 2 -18.16 30.74 -7.06
CA ASN A 2 -17.18 30.94 -8.14
C ASN A 2 -15.81 30.39 -7.70
N GLY A 3 -15.33 29.31 -8.32
CA GLY A 3 -14.22 28.51 -7.77
C GLY A 3 -12.96 28.35 -8.64
N PHE A 4 -12.84 29.04 -9.77
CA PHE A 4 -11.64 28.94 -10.62
C PHE A 4 -11.17 30.33 -11.06
N SER A 5 -10.82 31.19 -10.09
CA SER A 5 -10.09 32.43 -10.34
C SER A 5 -8.57 32.28 -10.19
N ASP A 6 -8.11 31.19 -9.56
CA ASP A 6 -6.69 31.00 -9.30
C ASP A 6 -6.00 30.32 -10.50
N PRO A 7 -4.81 30.79 -10.90
CA PRO A 7 -4.03 30.13 -11.93
C PRO A 7 -3.67 28.70 -11.48
N PRO A 8 -3.51 27.75 -12.42
CA PRO A 8 -3.11 26.40 -12.07
C PRO A 8 -1.73 26.40 -11.39
N PRO A 9 -1.46 25.45 -10.48
CA PRO A 9 -0.22 25.46 -9.70
C PRO A 9 1.01 25.26 -10.59
N SER A 10 2.06 26.04 -10.33
CA SER A 10 3.40 25.82 -10.89
C SER A 10 4.27 24.88 -10.03
N ARG A 11 3.83 24.60 -8.80
CA ARG A 11 4.49 23.76 -7.82
C ARG A 11 3.44 22.97 -7.06
N LEU A 12 3.74 21.72 -6.73
CA LEU A 12 2.85 20.82 -6.00
C LEU A 12 3.64 20.09 -4.91
N CYS A 13 3.25 20.30 -3.65
CA CYS A 13 3.85 19.62 -2.50
C CYS A 13 2.97 18.44 -2.06
N VAL A 14 3.55 17.24 -1.99
CA VAL A 14 2.86 15.97 -1.75
C VAL A 14 3.46 15.29 -0.53
N LEU A 15 2.62 14.81 0.38
CA LEU A 15 3.04 14.08 1.58
C LEU A 15 2.30 12.74 1.67
N SER A 16 3.04 11.69 2.03
CA SER A 16 2.45 10.40 2.40
C SER A 16 2.97 9.89 3.74
N LEU A 17 2.07 9.33 4.56
CA LEU A 17 2.43 8.74 5.85
C LEU A 17 1.52 7.55 6.20
N ASN A 18 2.12 6.40 6.52
CA ASN A 18 1.46 5.38 7.32
C ASN A 18 1.41 5.86 8.79
N CYS A 19 0.22 6.06 9.35
CA CYS A 19 0.00 6.65 10.67
C CYS A 19 0.12 5.67 11.85
N TRP A 20 0.15 4.36 11.57
CA TRP A 20 0.13 3.31 12.60
C TRP A 20 -0.99 3.52 13.64
N GLY A 21 -2.23 3.69 13.17
CA GLY A 21 -3.39 4.05 13.98
C GLY A 21 -4.22 2.86 14.48
N LEU A 22 -3.66 1.65 14.61
CA LEU A 22 -4.43 0.44 14.92
C LEU A 22 -5.17 0.57 16.26
N LYS A 23 -6.49 0.50 16.22
CA LYS A 23 -7.34 0.59 17.41
C LYS A 23 -7.02 -0.57 18.36
N PHE A 24 -6.78 -0.26 19.63
CA PHE A 24 -6.39 -1.18 20.72
C PHE A 24 -4.97 -1.79 20.64
N ILE A 25 -4.23 -1.60 19.54
CA ILE A 25 -2.87 -2.15 19.39
C ILE A 25 -1.83 -1.03 19.49
N SER A 26 -2.03 0.06 18.75
CA SER A 26 -1.04 1.14 18.69
C SER A 26 -1.05 1.96 19.99
N LYS A 27 0.12 2.09 20.62
CA LYS A 27 0.29 2.89 21.85
C LYS A 27 0.10 4.38 21.57
N ALA A 28 -0.46 5.10 22.56
CA ALA A 28 -0.69 6.55 22.52
C ALA A 28 -1.31 7.04 21.20
N ARG A 29 -2.26 6.28 20.65
CA ARG A 29 -2.81 6.52 19.32
C ARG A 29 -3.41 7.93 19.20
N ASN A 30 -4.27 8.32 20.14
CA ASN A 30 -5.01 9.58 20.04
C ASN A 30 -4.06 10.79 20.05
N GLU A 31 -3.07 10.77 20.94
CA GLU A 31 -2.07 11.82 21.10
C GLU A 31 -1.19 11.92 19.84
N ARG A 32 -0.69 10.78 19.34
CA ARG A 32 0.12 10.75 18.12
C ARG A 32 -0.63 11.20 16.88
N LEU A 33 -1.88 10.76 16.69
CA LEU A 33 -2.67 11.13 15.51
C LEU A 33 -3.05 12.62 15.52
N ALA A 34 -3.33 13.18 16.71
CA ALA A 34 -3.49 14.63 16.87
C ALA A 34 -2.20 15.38 16.54
N GLU A 35 -1.05 14.89 17.00
CA GLU A 35 0.25 15.48 16.72
C GLU A 35 0.64 15.37 15.24
N ILE A 36 0.32 14.25 14.56
CA ILE A 36 0.47 14.11 13.10
C ILE A 36 -0.28 15.24 12.38
N GLY A 37 -1.53 15.52 12.77
CA GLY A 37 -2.29 16.64 12.21
C GLY A 37 -1.61 18.00 12.45
N ALA A 38 -0.95 18.18 13.60
CA ALA A 38 -0.26 19.41 13.94
C ALA A 38 1.02 19.58 13.11
N GLN A 39 1.79 18.50 12.90
CA GLN A 39 2.98 18.50 12.06
C GLN A 39 2.64 18.74 10.59
N ILE A 40 1.55 18.17 10.08
CA ILE A 40 1.05 18.48 8.72
C ILE A 40 0.73 19.98 8.59
N ALA A 41 0.08 20.56 9.61
CA ALA A 41 -0.29 21.97 9.61
C ALA A 41 0.91 22.93 9.74
N ALA A 42 1.97 22.49 10.42
CA ALA A 42 3.19 23.24 10.66
C ALA A 42 4.26 23.06 9.57
N ALA A 43 4.07 22.11 8.64
CA ALA A 43 5.00 21.85 7.55
C ALA A 43 5.23 23.10 6.68
N ASP A 44 6.49 23.31 6.29
CA ASP A 44 6.92 24.39 5.41
C ASP A 44 7.90 23.85 4.36
N PRO A 45 7.54 23.84 3.06
CA PRO A 45 6.26 24.31 2.51
C PRO A 45 5.07 23.45 2.95
N LYS A 46 3.89 24.07 3.03
CA LYS A 46 2.65 23.33 3.32
C LYS A 46 2.35 22.32 2.22
N PRO A 47 1.93 21.09 2.54
CA PRO A 47 1.52 20.12 1.54
C PRO A 47 0.20 20.56 0.88
N ASP A 48 0.08 20.35 -0.43
CA ASP A 48 -1.14 20.58 -1.19
C ASP A 48 -2.00 19.31 -1.30
N ILE A 49 -1.36 18.14 -1.28
CA ILE A 49 -2.00 16.82 -1.24
C ILE A 49 -1.33 15.97 -0.15
N VAL A 50 -2.16 15.37 0.71
CA VAL A 50 -1.72 14.45 1.74
C VAL A 50 -2.44 13.12 1.57
N GLY A 51 -1.72 12.01 1.55
CA GLY A 51 -2.29 10.68 1.66
C GLY A 51 -1.85 9.97 2.93
N LEU A 52 -2.80 9.40 3.65
CA LEU A 52 -2.52 8.70 4.90
C LEU A 52 -2.96 7.24 4.81
N GLN A 53 -2.14 6.37 5.39
CA GLN A 53 -2.42 4.95 5.55
C GLN A 53 -2.55 4.61 7.03
N GLU A 54 -3.22 3.50 7.35
CA GLU A 54 -3.49 3.10 8.73
C GLU A 54 -4.18 4.17 9.62
N CYS A 55 -4.92 5.09 9.01
CA CYS A 55 -5.87 5.95 9.71
C CYS A 55 -7.19 5.19 9.82
N TRP A 56 -7.35 4.36 10.85
CA TRP A 56 -8.40 3.35 10.91
C TRP A 56 -9.75 3.84 11.42
N THR A 57 -9.79 4.94 12.18
CA THR A 57 -11.01 5.40 12.84
C THR A 57 -11.41 6.79 12.40
N GLN A 58 -12.73 7.05 12.38
CA GLN A 58 -13.28 8.38 12.12
C GLN A 58 -12.78 9.42 13.14
N GLN A 59 -12.54 9.00 14.37
CA GLN A 59 -11.99 9.87 15.42
C GLN A 59 -10.57 10.34 15.06
N ASP A 60 -9.70 9.41 14.65
CA ASP A 60 -8.31 9.74 14.28
C ASP A 60 -8.29 10.65 13.03
N TYR A 61 -9.16 10.37 12.05
CA TYR A 61 -9.33 11.23 10.88
C TYR A 61 -9.81 12.63 11.26
N ASN A 62 -10.83 12.74 12.12
CA ASN A 62 -11.35 14.05 12.56
C ASN A 62 -10.27 14.86 13.31
N ALA A 63 -9.46 14.21 14.16
CA ALA A 63 -8.38 14.88 14.88
C ALA A 63 -7.33 15.50 13.93
N ILE A 64 -7.04 14.83 12.82
CA ILE A 64 -6.16 15.37 11.76
C ILE A 64 -6.87 16.48 10.98
N ARG A 65 -8.15 16.29 10.64
CA ARG A 65 -8.97 17.26 9.90
C ARG A 65 -9.09 18.59 10.60
N GLU A 66 -9.40 18.60 11.90
CA GLU A 66 -9.51 19.81 12.72
C GLU A 66 -8.27 20.71 12.63
N ARG A 67 -7.09 20.12 12.41
CA ARG A 67 -5.81 20.86 12.32
C ARG A 67 -5.47 21.27 10.89
N THR A 68 -6.00 20.58 9.89
CA THR A 68 -5.58 20.71 8.49
C THR A 68 -6.60 21.39 7.58
N GLU A 69 -7.88 21.43 7.98
CA GLU A 69 -8.98 21.85 7.10
C GLU A 69 -8.91 23.29 6.61
N HIS A 70 -8.24 24.17 7.36
CA HIS A 70 -8.11 25.58 7.00
C HIS A 70 -7.23 25.80 5.75
N PHE A 71 -6.42 24.82 5.33
CA PHE A 71 -5.61 24.89 4.10
C PHE A 71 -5.70 23.65 3.21
N LEU A 72 -6.13 22.51 3.76
CA LEU A 72 -6.55 21.30 3.03
C LEU A 72 -8.06 21.08 3.24
N PRO A 73 -8.94 21.94 2.71
CA PRO A 73 -10.37 21.88 3.03
C PRO A 73 -11.07 20.62 2.50
N TYR A 74 -10.52 19.97 1.46
CA TYR A 74 -11.14 18.81 0.82
C TYR A 74 -10.53 17.51 1.33
N GLY A 75 -11.14 16.92 2.35
CA GLY A 75 -10.72 15.64 2.92
C GLY A 75 -11.70 14.50 2.64
N LYS A 76 -11.19 13.31 2.35
CA LYS A 76 -11.99 12.09 2.26
C LYS A 76 -11.37 10.94 3.06
N PHE A 77 -12.18 10.37 3.95
CA PHE A 77 -11.93 9.11 4.64
C PHE A 77 -12.53 7.96 3.82
N TYR A 78 -11.76 6.89 3.57
CA TYR A 78 -12.18 5.81 2.69
C TYR A 78 -12.57 4.55 3.47
N HIS A 79 -13.74 4.01 3.14
CA HIS A 79 -14.28 2.79 3.75
C HIS A 79 -14.01 1.58 2.87
N SER A 80 -13.56 0.48 3.49
CA SER A 80 -13.32 -0.80 2.84
C SER A 80 -13.38 -1.94 3.85
N GLY A 81 -13.57 -3.17 3.36
CA GLY A 81 -13.58 -4.37 4.19
C GLY A 81 -14.59 -4.33 5.35
N ILE A 82 -14.29 -5.09 6.40
CA ILE A 82 -15.05 -5.18 7.65
C ILE A 82 -14.57 -4.13 8.66
N PHE A 83 -13.24 -3.91 8.74
CA PHE A 83 -12.63 -3.01 9.72
C PHE A 83 -12.21 -1.64 9.16
N GLY A 84 -12.52 -1.33 7.90
CA GLY A 84 -12.12 -0.08 7.24
C GLY A 84 -10.88 -0.26 6.36
N GLY A 85 -10.68 0.66 5.41
CA GLY A 85 -9.51 0.63 4.51
C GLY A 85 -8.26 1.30 5.09
N GLY A 86 -8.43 2.14 6.11
CA GLY A 86 -7.32 2.87 6.74
C GLY A 86 -6.74 4.00 5.87
N LEU A 87 -7.41 4.38 4.79
CA LEU A 87 -6.90 5.33 3.79
C LEU A 87 -7.61 6.67 3.86
N VAL A 88 -6.83 7.74 3.72
CA VAL A 88 -7.32 9.13 3.67
C VAL A 88 -6.60 9.89 2.57
N ILE A 89 -7.34 10.75 1.85
CA ILE A 89 -6.76 11.77 0.98
C ILE A 89 -7.26 13.13 1.46
N LEU A 90 -6.33 14.06 1.68
CA LEU A 90 -6.60 15.47 1.95
C LEU A 90 -6.04 16.31 0.79
N SER A 91 -6.78 17.33 0.38
CA SER A 91 -6.39 18.19 -0.72
C SER A 91 -6.73 19.65 -0.48
N ARG A 92 -5.87 20.52 -1.01
CA ARG A 92 -6.10 21.95 -1.15
C ARG A 92 -7.24 22.27 -2.14
N TRP A 93 -7.45 21.42 -3.14
CA TRP A 93 -8.41 21.63 -4.23
C TRP A 93 -9.58 20.65 -4.20
N PRO A 94 -10.72 20.99 -4.84
CA PRO A 94 -11.90 20.13 -4.87
C PRO A 94 -11.62 18.72 -5.40
N ILE A 95 -12.08 17.72 -4.66
CA ILE A 95 -12.19 16.33 -5.13
C ILE A 95 -13.49 16.23 -5.95
N GLU A 96 -13.38 16.17 -7.27
CA GLU A 96 -14.53 16.08 -8.18
C GLU A 96 -15.14 14.68 -8.19
N GLU A 97 -14.28 13.66 -8.15
CA GLU A 97 -14.69 12.26 -8.14
C GLU A 97 -13.78 11.46 -7.21
N SER A 98 -14.32 10.39 -6.63
CA SER A 98 -13.53 9.53 -5.79
C SER A 98 -14.11 8.13 -5.65
N ASN A 99 -13.24 7.13 -5.63
CA ASN A 99 -13.60 5.72 -5.53
C ASN A 99 -12.68 4.98 -4.54
N MET A 100 -13.17 3.91 -3.90
CA MET A 100 -12.34 2.96 -3.16
C MET A 100 -12.31 1.64 -3.93
N VAL A 101 -11.18 1.32 -4.55
CA VAL A 101 -11.01 0.09 -5.33
C VAL A 101 -10.36 -0.98 -4.45
N ARG A 102 -11.14 -1.98 -4.03
CA ARG A 102 -10.61 -3.11 -3.25
C ARG A 102 -9.78 -4.03 -4.14
N TYR A 103 -8.66 -4.51 -3.63
CA TYR A 103 -7.91 -5.55 -4.32
C TYR A 103 -8.69 -6.87 -4.34
N PRO A 104 -8.75 -7.58 -5.47
CA PRO A 104 -9.41 -8.89 -5.54
C PRO A 104 -8.72 -9.96 -4.69
N LEU A 105 -7.38 -9.94 -4.62
CA LEU A 105 -6.55 -10.82 -3.81
C LEU A 105 -6.02 -10.06 -2.60
N ASN A 106 -6.51 -10.40 -1.41
CA ASN A 106 -6.47 -9.50 -0.25
C ASN A 106 -6.18 -10.19 1.09
N GLY A 107 -5.49 -11.32 1.06
CA GLY A 107 -5.26 -12.16 2.22
C GLY A 107 -6.29 -13.27 2.38
N ARG A 108 -6.27 -13.95 3.54
CA ARG A 108 -7.16 -15.09 3.82
C ARG A 108 -7.97 -14.87 5.10
N PRO A 109 -9.26 -15.25 5.16
CA PRO A 109 -10.09 -15.12 6.36
C PRO A 109 -9.54 -15.94 7.53
N ALA A 110 -8.99 -17.13 7.25
CA ALA A 110 -8.36 -17.99 8.27
C ALA A 110 -7.11 -17.37 8.91
N ALA A 111 -6.49 -16.35 8.29
CA ALA A 111 -5.34 -15.64 8.82
C ALA A 111 -5.77 -14.43 9.67
N PHE A 112 -6.63 -14.67 10.67
CA PHE A 112 -7.18 -13.63 11.56
C PHE A 112 -6.09 -12.84 12.32
N TYR A 113 -4.92 -13.44 12.52
CA TYR A 113 -3.76 -12.81 13.16
C TYR A 113 -2.92 -11.93 12.22
N ARG A 114 -3.21 -11.92 10.90
CA ARG A 114 -2.58 -11.04 9.90
C ARG A 114 -3.49 -9.86 9.51
N GLY A 115 -4.81 -10.03 9.52
CA GLY A 115 -5.75 -8.90 9.45
C GLY A 115 -6.03 -8.30 8.06
N ASP A 116 -5.14 -8.43 7.06
CA ASP A 116 -5.28 -7.82 5.71
C ASP A 116 -6.63 -8.12 5.04
N TRP A 117 -7.13 -9.36 5.20
CA TRP A 117 -8.42 -9.78 4.63
C TRP A 117 -9.61 -9.01 5.24
N TYR A 118 -9.55 -8.70 6.53
CA TYR A 118 -10.64 -8.06 7.26
C TYR A 118 -10.68 -6.55 7.02
N VAL A 119 -9.52 -5.91 6.81
CA VAL A 119 -9.46 -4.49 6.45
C VAL A 119 -9.79 -4.27 4.97
N GLY A 120 -9.58 -5.29 4.12
CA GLY A 120 -9.88 -5.22 2.70
C GLY A 120 -9.03 -4.16 2.00
N LYS A 121 -7.72 -4.39 1.94
CA LYS A 121 -6.76 -3.47 1.29
C LYS A 121 -7.17 -3.10 -0.13
N GLY A 122 -6.75 -1.93 -0.58
CA GLY A 122 -7.16 -1.38 -1.86
C GLY A 122 -6.54 -0.03 -2.13
N VAL A 123 -7.08 0.65 -3.14
CA VAL A 123 -6.63 1.96 -3.60
C VAL A 123 -7.74 2.97 -3.37
N ALA A 124 -7.44 3.99 -2.57
CA ALA A 124 -8.24 5.20 -2.46
C ALA A 124 -7.90 6.11 -3.64
N CYS A 125 -8.88 6.34 -4.52
CA CYS A 125 -8.74 7.17 -5.72
C CYS A 125 -9.41 8.52 -5.48
N ALA A 126 -8.76 9.62 -5.89
CA ALA A 126 -9.34 10.95 -5.91
C ALA A 126 -8.96 11.66 -7.22
N ARG A 127 -9.95 12.19 -7.93
CA ARG A 127 -9.75 13.06 -9.09
C ARG A 127 -9.94 14.51 -8.65
N ILE A 128 -8.86 15.28 -8.69
CA ILE A 128 -8.76 16.60 -8.06
C ILE A 128 -8.53 17.65 -9.14
N ARG A 129 -9.31 18.75 -9.08
CA ARG A 129 -9.24 19.84 -10.05
C ARG A 129 -8.42 21.01 -9.51
N MET A 130 -7.21 21.17 -10.04
CA MET A 130 -6.27 22.21 -9.61
C MET A 130 -6.35 23.51 -10.45
N GLY A 131 -7.11 23.50 -11.55
CA GLY A 131 -7.24 24.64 -12.46
C GLY A 131 -8.31 24.41 -13.53
N PRO A 132 -8.45 25.31 -14.52
CA PRO A 132 -9.61 25.33 -15.42
C PRO A 132 -9.59 24.25 -16.51
N THR A 133 -8.43 23.71 -16.88
CA THR A 133 -8.32 22.80 -18.03
C THR A 133 -8.31 21.33 -17.63
N ARG A 134 -8.34 20.43 -18.62
CA ARG A 134 -8.17 18.98 -18.37
C ARG A 134 -6.74 18.61 -17.96
N ARG A 135 -5.75 19.44 -18.28
CA ARG A 135 -4.35 19.25 -17.86
C ARG A 135 -4.11 19.63 -16.41
N ASP A 136 -5.03 20.42 -15.84
CA ASP A 136 -4.99 20.84 -14.44
C ASP A 136 -5.76 19.87 -13.53
N ILE A 137 -5.85 18.60 -13.94
CA ILE A 137 -6.40 17.52 -13.13
C ILE A 137 -5.26 16.65 -12.65
N VAL A 138 -5.26 16.36 -11.35
CA VAL A 138 -4.45 15.30 -10.77
C VAL A 138 -5.34 14.17 -10.28
N GLU A 139 -5.01 12.94 -10.64
CA GLU A 139 -5.56 11.74 -10.04
C GLU A 139 -4.59 11.15 -9.03
N VAL A 140 -5.04 11.10 -7.78
CA VAL A 140 -4.27 10.63 -6.63
C VAL A 140 -4.75 9.22 -6.26
N PHE A 141 -3.79 8.30 -6.13
CA PHE A 141 -3.98 6.91 -5.78
C PHE A 141 -3.23 6.62 -4.48
N CYS A 142 -3.92 6.73 -3.34
CA CYS A 142 -3.37 6.36 -2.04
C CYS A 142 -3.60 4.86 -1.81
N THR A 143 -2.56 4.10 -1.45
CA THR A 143 -2.69 2.65 -1.22
C THR A 143 -1.92 2.18 0.02
N HIS A 144 -2.29 0.99 0.49
CA HIS A 144 -1.53 0.21 1.44
C HIS A 144 -1.52 -1.25 0.94
N LEU A 145 -0.43 -1.69 0.31
CA LEU A 145 -0.33 -3.06 -0.25
C LEU A 145 -0.21 -4.11 0.87
N HIS A 146 -0.49 -5.36 0.54
CA HIS A 146 -0.43 -6.49 1.48
C HIS A 146 0.94 -6.58 2.15
N ALA A 147 0.98 -6.76 3.47
CA ALA A 147 2.25 -6.76 4.20
C ALA A 147 3.08 -8.03 3.88
N PRO A 148 4.42 -7.94 3.82
CA PRO A 148 5.31 -9.08 3.63
C PRO A 148 5.56 -9.79 4.96
N TYR A 149 4.60 -10.63 5.36
CA TYR A 149 4.68 -11.40 6.61
C TYR A 149 5.76 -12.49 6.61
N GLU A 150 6.25 -12.89 5.44
CA GLU A 150 7.16 -14.00 5.23
C GLU A 150 8.27 -13.55 4.27
N ALA A 151 9.50 -14.01 4.48
CA ALA A 151 10.59 -13.74 3.56
C ALA A 151 10.48 -14.65 2.31
N GLU A 152 10.81 -14.10 1.15
CA GLU A 152 10.98 -14.88 -0.07
C GLU A 152 12.14 -15.90 0.09
N PRO A 153 12.03 -17.10 -0.50
CA PRO A 153 11.01 -17.57 -1.44
C PRO A 153 9.78 -18.24 -0.79
N HIS A 154 9.63 -18.18 0.53
CA HIS A 154 8.58 -18.87 1.28
C HIS A 154 7.32 -18.03 1.51
N ASP A 155 7.20 -16.90 0.81
CA ASP A 155 6.11 -15.98 0.99
C ASP A 155 4.81 -16.48 0.36
N SER A 156 3.85 -16.84 1.22
CA SER A 156 2.55 -17.34 0.79
C SER A 156 1.58 -16.28 0.26
N TYR A 157 1.98 -15.01 0.29
CA TYR A 157 1.24 -13.83 -0.17
C TYR A 157 1.95 -13.06 -1.30
N LEU A 158 3.06 -13.60 -1.83
CA LEU A 158 3.74 -13.00 -2.99
C LEU A 158 2.77 -12.78 -4.16
N CYS A 159 1.96 -13.80 -4.50
CA CYS A 159 0.93 -13.70 -5.55
C CYS A 159 -0.08 -12.58 -5.28
N HIS A 160 -0.40 -12.32 -4.00
CA HIS A 160 -1.33 -11.24 -3.63
C HIS A 160 -0.67 -9.90 -3.91
N ARG A 161 0.53 -9.65 -3.36
CA ARG A 161 1.25 -8.38 -3.61
C ARG A 161 1.49 -8.12 -5.09
N THR A 162 1.87 -9.14 -5.86
CA THR A 162 2.06 -9.01 -7.31
C THR A 162 0.77 -8.60 -8.01
N ALA A 163 -0.35 -9.22 -7.69
CA ALA A 163 -1.66 -8.85 -8.25
C ALA A 163 -2.08 -7.43 -7.84
N GLN A 164 -1.81 -7.03 -6.59
CA GLN A 164 -2.15 -5.69 -6.11
C GLN A 164 -1.33 -4.60 -6.80
N ALA A 165 -0.03 -4.83 -7.00
CA ALA A 165 0.84 -3.94 -7.78
C ALA A 165 0.35 -3.81 -9.24
N TRP A 166 -0.12 -4.91 -9.82
CA TRP A 166 -0.71 -4.92 -11.16
C TRP A 166 -2.00 -4.11 -11.22
N GLU A 167 -2.90 -4.28 -10.27
CA GLU A 167 -4.17 -3.54 -10.19
C GLU A 167 -3.96 -2.02 -10.09
N ILE A 168 -3.08 -1.56 -9.19
CA ILE A 168 -2.82 -0.11 -9.07
C ILE A 168 -2.11 0.44 -10.31
N ALA A 169 -1.22 -0.33 -10.95
CA ALA A 169 -0.59 0.07 -12.20
C ALA A 169 -1.63 0.31 -13.31
N LYS A 170 -2.66 -0.53 -13.42
CA LYS A 170 -3.77 -0.33 -14.38
C LYS A 170 -4.53 0.97 -14.09
N LEU A 171 -4.85 1.25 -12.83
CA LEU A 171 -5.56 2.48 -12.42
C LEU A 171 -4.75 3.74 -12.78
N MET A 172 -3.46 3.73 -12.42
CA MET A 172 -2.54 4.83 -12.72
C MET A 172 -2.35 5.02 -14.23
N ARG A 173 -2.18 3.93 -14.98
CA ARG A 173 -2.09 3.99 -16.45
C ARG A 173 -3.36 4.59 -17.06
N GLY A 174 -4.54 4.12 -16.66
CA GLY A 174 -5.81 4.64 -17.17
C GLY A 174 -6.00 6.14 -16.90
N ALA A 175 -5.54 6.64 -15.75
CA ALA A 175 -5.56 8.09 -15.46
C ALA A 175 -4.60 8.87 -16.35
N ALA A 176 -3.40 8.35 -16.60
CA ALA A 176 -2.44 8.97 -17.50
C ALA A 176 -2.92 8.95 -18.97
N GLU A 177 -3.60 7.89 -19.43
CA GLU A 177 -4.22 7.81 -20.76
C GLU A 177 -5.32 8.87 -20.95
N ARG A 178 -5.97 9.32 -19.86
CA ARG A 178 -6.90 10.46 -19.89
C ARG A 178 -6.20 11.83 -19.96
N GLY A 179 -4.87 11.86 -19.87
CA GLY A 179 -4.06 13.07 -19.86
C GLY A 179 -4.02 13.79 -18.52
N HIS A 180 -4.34 13.11 -17.41
CA HIS A 180 -4.23 13.67 -16.06
C HIS A 180 -2.82 13.48 -15.49
N LEU A 181 -2.39 14.39 -14.61
CA LEU A 181 -1.25 14.13 -13.73
C LEU A 181 -1.62 12.96 -12.82
N VAL A 182 -0.73 12.00 -12.67
CA VAL A 182 -0.94 10.82 -11.82
C VAL A 182 -0.01 10.92 -10.62
N ILE A 183 -0.55 10.72 -9.43
CA ILE A 183 0.23 10.59 -8.20
C ILE A 183 -0.18 9.29 -7.51
N GLY A 184 0.70 8.30 -7.48
CA GLY A 184 0.55 7.11 -6.66
C GLY A 184 1.32 7.29 -5.36
N LEU A 185 0.71 7.13 -4.19
CA LEU A 185 1.40 7.30 -2.92
C LEU A 185 0.92 6.31 -1.86
N GLY A 186 1.76 6.09 -0.85
CA GLY A 186 1.42 5.28 0.31
C GLY A 186 2.46 4.26 0.70
N ASP A 187 2.04 3.33 1.56
CA ASP A 187 2.83 2.18 2.00
C ASP A 187 2.66 1.05 0.99
N PHE A 188 3.63 0.91 0.08
CA PHE A 188 3.57 -0.14 -0.92
C PHE A 188 4.10 -1.48 -0.41
N ASN A 189 4.57 -1.57 0.85
CA ASN A 189 5.05 -2.80 1.45
C ASN A 189 6.06 -3.56 0.56
N MET A 190 6.86 -2.81 -0.19
CA MET A 190 7.81 -3.31 -1.18
C MET A 190 9.12 -2.53 -1.10
N VAL A 191 10.23 -3.18 -1.41
CA VAL A 191 11.53 -2.51 -1.52
C VAL A 191 11.79 -2.03 -2.95
N PRO A 192 12.67 -1.05 -3.16
CA PRO A 192 12.96 -0.54 -4.49
C PRO A 192 13.50 -1.63 -5.41
N LEU A 193 13.13 -1.61 -6.70
CA LEU A 193 13.49 -2.62 -7.71
C LEU A 193 12.97 -4.05 -7.46
N SER A 194 12.15 -4.28 -6.43
CA SER A 194 11.39 -5.53 -6.29
C SER A 194 10.45 -5.77 -7.49
N LEU A 195 9.92 -6.98 -7.62
CA LEU A 195 8.98 -7.31 -8.70
C LEU A 195 7.76 -6.38 -8.72
N ALA A 196 7.18 -6.08 -7.55
CA ALA A 196 6.05 -5.17 -7.43
C ALA A 196 6.39 -3.74 -7.91
N HIS A 197 7.58 -3.24 -7.53
CA HIS A 197 8.07 -1.92 -7.95
C HIS A 197 8.25 -1.86 -9.47
N ARG A 198 8.86 -2.89 -10.06
CA ARG A 198 9.02 -3.01 -11.52
C ARG A 198 7.68 -3.10 -12.25
N ILE A 199 6.72 -3.86 -11.74
CA ILE A 199 5.36 -3.93 -12.32
C ILE A 199 4.74 -2.52 -12.40
N ILE A 200 4.87 -1.73 -11.33
CA ILE A 200 4.32 -0.37 -11.28
C ILE A 200 4.99 0.55 -12.31
N GLU A 201 6.32 0.65 -12.32
CA GLU A 201 7.04 1.54 -13.25
C GLU A 201 7.01 1.06 -14.71
N THR A 202 6.78 -0.23 -14.96
CA THR A 202 6.68 -0.78 -16.32
C THR A 202 5.27 -0.67 -16.88
N HIS A 203 4.25 -1.06 -16.11
CA HIS A 203 2.87 -1.09 -16.60
C HIS A 203 2.10 0.21 -16.37
N SER A 204 2.74 1.24 -15.85
CA SER A 204 2.18 2.60 -15.82
C SER A 204 3.27 3.61 -16.11
N PRO A 205 2.95 4.83 -16.57
CA PRO A 205 3.96 5.82 -16.93
C PRO A 205 4.55 6.54 -15.72
N VAL A 206 4.23 6.10 -14.50
CA VAL A 206 4.70 6.75 -13.29
C VAL A 206 6.14 6.37 -12.98
N ARG A 207 6.85 7.25 -12.29
CA ARG A 207 8.23 7.07 -11.85
C ARG A 207 8.35 7.33 -10.36
N ASP A 208 9.19 6.53 -9.71
CA ASP A 208 9.54 6.69 -8.29
C ASP A 208 10.31 8.00 -8.09
N VAL A 209 9.73 8.96 -7.37
CA VAL A 209 10.35 10.29 -7.19
C VAL A 209 11.71 10.20 -6.50
N TRP A 210 11.87 9.28 -5.56
CA TRP A 210 13.11 9.15 -4.81
C TRP A 210 14.24 8.63 -5.69
N ARG A 211 13.96 7.63 -6.53
CA ARG A 211 15.00 7.06 -7.41
C ARG A 211 15.36 7.94 -8.59
N LEU A 212 14.51 8.91 -8.95
CA LEU A 212 14.90 9.92 -9.93
C LEU A 212 16.00 10.84 -9.38
N LEU A 213 15.93 11.19 -8.10
CA LEU A 213 16.94 12.02 -7.44
C LEU A 213 18.13 11.21 -6.91
N HIS A 214 17.88 9.99 -6.41
CA HIS A 214 18.88 9.07 -5.86
C HIS A 214 18.85 7.71 -6.58
N PRO A 215 19.35 7.61 -7.83
CA PRO A 215 19.28 6.38 -8.63
C PRO A 215 19.93 5.16 -7.98
N ASP A 216 20.95 5.41 -7.15
CA ASP A 216 21.75 4.44 -6.42
C ASP A 216 21.26 4.14 -4.99
N SER A 217 20.12 4.71 -4.57
CA SER A 217 19.50 4.41 -3.26
C SER A 217 19.32 2.91 -3.01
N SER A 218 19.28 2.51 -1.73
CA SER A 218 19.19 1.10 -1.31
C SER A 218 18.02 0.35 -1.98
N VAL A 219 18.21 -0.94 -2.24
CA VAL A 219 17.19 -1.84 -2.81
C VAL A 219 16.66 -2.85 -1.78
N GLY A 220 16.90 -2.58 -0.50
CA GLY A 220 16.54 -3.39 0.65
C GLY A 220 17.29 -2.90 1.90
N ALA A 221 17.07 -3.52 3.05
CA ALA A 221 17.86 -3.20 4.23
C ALA A 221 19.33 -3.66 4.03
N ALA A 222 20.30 -2.97 4.64
CA ALA A 222 21.72 -3.33 4.47
C ALA A 222 22.04 -4.77 4.90
N LYS A 223 21.25 -5.36 5.79
CA LYS A 223 21.36 -6.76 6.18
C LYS A 223 20.82 -7.76 5.15
N ASP A 224 19.98 -7.31 4.21
CA ASP A 224 19.27 -8.17 3.27
C ASP A 224 20.22 -8.69 2.19
N PRO A 225 20.01 -9.92 1.69
CA PRO A 225 20.90 -10.51 0.68
C PRO A 225 21.05 -9.67 -0.59
N VAL A 226 20.01 -8.96 -1.00
CA VAL A 226 20.02 -8.10 -2.20
C VAL A 226 20.96 -6.92 -2.05
N GLU A 227 20.98 -6.27 -0.88
CA GLU A 227 21.84 -5.12 -0.62
C GLU A 227 23.27 -5.56 -0.31
N LYS A 228 23.46 -6.67 0.43
CA LYS A 228 24.78 -7.27 0.67
C LYS A 228 25.54 -7.58 -0.63
N ARG A 229 24.84 -8.05 -1.67
CA ARG A 229 25.45 -8.31 -2.99
C ARG A 229 25.98 -7.06 -3.69
N ARG A 230 25.46 -5.87 -3.34
CA ARG A 230 25.95 -4.59 -3.89
C ARG A 230 27.28 -4.15 -3.26
N GLY A 231 27.72 -4.78 -2.17
CA GLY A 231 28.99 -4.48 -1.52
C GLY A 231 29.10 -3.04 -0.98
N ARG A 232 27.97 -2.39 -0.72
CA ARG A 232 27.92 -1.02 -0.19
C ARG A 232 28.32 -1.02 1.30
N PRO A 233 28.95 0.05 1.81
CA PRO A 233 29.28 0.16 3.24
C PRO A 233 28.00 0.15 4.09
N MET A 234 28.13 -0.23 5.37
CA MET A 234 27.01 -0.16 6.32
C MET A 234 26.55 1.29 6.44
N PRO A 235 25.29 1.62 6.10
CA PRO A 235 24.80 2.98 6.18
C PRO A 235 24.60 3.40 7.64
N THR A 236 24.78 4.69 7.89
CA THR A 236 24.33 5.35 9.12
C THR A 236 22.84 5.62 9.04
N ALA A 237 22.21 5.92 10.18
CA ALA A 237 20.80 6.34 10.20
C ALA A 237 20.57 7.62 9.36
N GLU A 238 21.50 8.57 9.42
CA GLU A 238 21.48 9.78 8.59
C GLU A 238 21.51 9.45 7.09
N PHE A 239 22.47 8.64 6.65
CA PHE A 239 22.57 8.22 5.25
C PHE A 239 21.32 7.48 4.79
N ASN A 240 20.72 6.68 5.68
CA ASN A 240 19.48 6.00 5.38
C ASN A 240 18.31 6.97 5.18
N LEU A 241 18.21 8.05 5.95
CA LEU A 241 17.19 9.08 5.76
C LEU A 241 17.41 9.92 4.50
N THR A 242 18.65 10.38 4.27
CA THR A 242 18.94 11.39 3.23
C THR A 242 19.24 10.80 1.86
N GLU A 243 19.88 9.64 1.77
CA GLU A 243 20.28 9.04 0.48
C GLU A 243 19.40 7.84 0.12
N ASN A 244 19.16 6.93 1.07
CA ASN A 244 18.38 5.73 0.79
C ASN A 244 16.86 5.95 0.85
N GLY A 245 16.40 7.02 1.48
CA GLY A 245 14.98 7.32 1.68
C GLY A 245 14.28 6.31 2.57
N ALA A 246 14.96 5.80 3.59
CA ALA A 246 14.41 4.78 4.48
C ALA A 246 13.31 5.37 5.37
N THR A 247 12.10 4.85 5.23
CA THR A 247 10.92 5.31 5.96
C THR A 247 10.56 4.42 7.14
N CYS A 248 11.06 3.18 7.19
CA CYS A 248 10.76 2.26 8.27
C CYS A 248 12.01 1.58 8.81
N ASP A 249 11.87 0.91 9.97
CA ASP A 249 12.90 0.07 10.58
C ASP A 249 14.21 0.80 10.98
N SER A 250 14.25 2.13 10.89
CA SER A 250 15.41 2.93 11.29
C SER A 250 15.67 2.90 12.79
N ALA A 251 16.94 2.94 13.16
CA ALA A 251 17.40 3.13 14.54
C ALA A 251 16.87 4.41 15.21
N LEU A 252 16.48 5.42 14.41
CA LEU A 252 15.89 6.67 14.92
C LEU A 252 14.41 6.52 15.30
N ASN A 253 13.73 5.50 14.77
CA ASN A 253 12.32 5.26 15.07
C ASN A 253 12.15 4.53 16.42
N THR A 254 11.46 5.16 17.37
CA THR A 254 11.35 4.64 18.73
C THR A 254 10.63 3.29 18.83
N TRP A 255 9.78 2.97 17.84
CA TRP A 255 9.05 1.70 17.79
C TRP A 255 9.94 0.52 17.42
N ARG A 256 11.15 0.79 16.92
CA ARG A 256 12.14 -0.21 16.47
C ARG A 256 13.34 -0.31 17.41
N TRP A 257 13.35 0.48 18.47
CA TRP A 257 14.36 0.44 19.52
C TRP A 257 14.46 -0.90 20.23
N ASN A 258 15.63 -1.19 20.79
CA ASN A 258 15.83 -2.37 21.63
C ASN A 258 15.02 -2.28 22.95
N LYS A 259 14.95 -3.38 23.70
CA LYS A 259 14.19 -3.45 24.97
C LYS A 259 14.66 -2.44 26.01
N ALA A 260 15.96 -2.15 26.08
CA ALA A 260 16.52 -1.21 27.06
C ALA A 260 16.08 0.22 26.79
N HIS A 261 16.18 0.68 25.54
CA HIS A 261 15.71 2.00 25.12
C HIS A 261 14.20 2.17 25.30
N ARG A 262 13.39 1.15 24.96
CA ARG A 262 11.95 1.19 25.20
C ARG A 262 11.60 1.32 26.68
N LYS A 263 12.29 0.59 27.57
CA LYS A 263 12.08 0.71 29.02
C LYS A 263 12.40 2.11 29.54
N ARG A 264 13.42 2.76 28.98
CA ARG A 264 13.78 4.15 29.31
C ARG A 264 12.71 5.13 28.83
N LEU A 265 12.22 4.94 27.60
CA LEU A 265 11.09 5.71 27.06
C LEU A 265 9.82 5.55 27.90
N ASP A 266 9.49 4.34 28.33
CA ASP A 266 8.35 4.07 29.21
C ASP A 266 8.47 4.76 30.59
N ARG A 267 9.68 5.18 31.00
CA ARG A 267 9.94 6.00 32.19
C ARG A 267 9.89 7.52 31.92
N GLY A 268 9.60 7.92 30.68
CA GLY A 268 9.58 9.33 30.26
C GLY A 268 10.96 9.89 29.91
N GLU A 269 12.01 9.06 29.79
CA GLU A 269 13.33 9.55 29.40
C GLU A 269 13.39 9.88 27.90
N ASN A 270 13.84 11.09 27.55
CA ASN A 270 14.11 11.48 26.16
C ASN A 270 15.48 10.95 25.70
N VAL A 271 15.53 9.69 25.24
CA VAL A 271 16.77 9.01 24.83
C VAL A 271 17.25 9.52 23.47
N VAL A 272 18.36 10.24 23.37
CA VAL A 272 18.90 10.68 22.06
C VAL A 272 19.67 9.52 21.40
N VAL A 273 19.41 9.31 20.11
CA VAL A 273 20.16 8.36 19.26
C VAL A 273 20.87 9.18 18.21
N GLU A 274 22.19 9.07 18.14
CA GLU A 274 23.02 9.81 17.18
C GLU A 274 22.70 9.36 15.74
N ALA A 275 22.65 10.32 14.81
CA ALA A 275 22.35 10.04 13.40
C ALA A 275 23.46 9.21 12.71
N SER A 276 24.67 9.22 13.27
CA SER A 276 25.82 8.43 12.80
C SER A 276 25.78 6.95 13.19
N VAL A 277 24.78 6.51 13.96
CA VAL A 277 24.67 5.09 14.37
C VAL A 277 24.49 4.19 13.14
N PRO A 278 25.15 3.02 13.09
CA PRO A 278 24.89 2.02 12.06
C PRO A 278 23.42 1.59 12.06
N ASP A 279 22.80 1.56 10.88
CA ASP A 279 21.36 1.32 10.75
C ASP A 279 21.06 0.18 9.76
N PRO A 280 21.36 -1.08 10.14
CA PRO A 280 21.34 -2.22 9.22
C PRO A 280 19.93 -2.69 8.82
N ASN A 281 18.89 -2.20 9.51
CA ASN A 281 17.52 -2.68 9.36
C ASN A 281 16.64 -1.74 8.54
N ALA A 282 17.01 -0.46 8.44
CA ALA A 282 16.18 0.52 7.77
C ALA A 282 16.03 0.22 6.28
N LYS A 283 14.85 0.54 5.75
CA LYS A 283 14.50 0.34 4.34
C LYS A 283 13.36 1.27 3.96
N ARG A 284 13.19 1.47 2.66
CA ARG A 284 12.06 2.23 2.10
C ARG A 284 10.91 1.29 1.74
N LEU A 285 9.74 1.56 2.30
CA LEU A 285 8.47 0.88 1.95
C LEU A 285 7.40 1.85 1.48
N ASP A 286 7.55 3.14 1.80
CA ASP A 286 6.61 4.20 1.42
C ASP A 286 7.13 4.94 0.18
N TYR A 287 6.22 5.26 -0.75
CA TYR A 287 6.58 5.83 -2.04
C TYR A 287 5.67 6.99 -2.41
N ILE A 288 6.22 7.90 -3.20
CA ILE A 288 5.48 8.77 -4.11
C ILE A 288 5.94 8.42 -5.52
N PHE A 289 4.99 8.08 -6.37
CA PHE A 289 5.13 7.87 -7.80
C PHE A 289 4.41 9.01 -8.50
N PHE A 290 4.97 9.52 -9.60
CA PHE A 290 4.26 10.50 -10.42
C PHE A 290 4.42 10.26 -11.91
N SER A 291 3.43 10.67 -12.71
CA SER A 291 3.61 10.77 -14.16
C SER A 291 4.20 12.14 -14.50
N SER A 292 5.21 12.18 -15.37
CA SER A 292 5.81 13.44 -15.81
C SER A 292 4.91 14.26 -16.75
N GLY A 293 3.73 13.75 -17.12
CA GLY A 293 2.88 14.32 -18.15
C GLY A 293 3.55 14.38 -19.53
N ALA A 294 4.64 13.63 -19.75
CA ALA A 294 5.42 13.70 -20.97
C ALA A 294 4.58 13.35 -22.22
N GLN A 295 4.60 14.26 -23.20
CA GLN A 295 3.92 14.09 -24.49
C GLN A 295 4.97 13.85 -25.58
N HIS A 296 4.71 12.86 -26.43
CA HIS A 296 5.52 12.62 -27.62
C HIS A 296 4.91 13.41 -28.80
N LYS A 297 5.62 14.39 -29.34
CA LYS A 297 5.27 14.97 -30.63
C LYS A 297 6.06 14.25 -31.71
N ALA A 298 5.40 13.74 -32.74
CA ALA A 298 6.10 13.11 -33.87
C ALA A 298 7.00 14.10 -34.64
N SER A 299 6.79 15.42 -34.47
CA SER A 299 7.54 16.49 -35.16
C SER A 299 8.75 17.04 -34.39
N GLU A 300 8.84 16.81 -33.08
CA GLU A 300 9.94 17.25 -32.22
C GLU A 300 10.52 16.00 -31.56
N GLY A 301 11.76 15.64 -31.90
CA GLY A 301 12.31 14.32 -31.59
C GLY A 301 12.35 13.94 -30.11
N GLU A 302 12.40 14.89 -29.17
CA GLU A 302 12.48 14.60 -27.74
C GLU A 302 11.17 14.90 -26.97
N PRO A 303 10.70 13.98 -26.11
CA PRO A 303 9.53 14.20 -25.27
C PRO A 303 9.81 15.27 -24.21
N THR A 304 8.93 16.28 -24.11
CA THR A 304 9.00 17.29 -23.05
C THR A 304 8.14 16.88 -21.86
N ALA A 305 8.76 16.82 -20.67
CA ALA A 305 8.05 16.56 -19.42
C ALA A 305 7.30 17.82 -18.96
N GLU A 306 6.01 17.70 -18.67
CA GLU A 306 5.21 18.79 -18.10
C GLU A 306 5.56 19.00 -16.62
N TRP A 307 5.76 17.91 -15.88
CA TRP A 307 6.11 17.92 -14.47
C TRP A 307 7.47 17.27 -14.24
N THR A 308 8.27 17.85 -13.36
CA THR A 308 9.55 17.30 -12.90
C THR A 308 9.61 17.27 -11.38
N VAL A 309 10.44 16.39 -10.83
CA VAL A 309 10.71 16.33 -9.39
C VAL A 309 11.75 17.39 -9.08
N GLU A 310 11.45 18.28 -8.13
CA GLU A 310 12.42 19.23 -7.60
C GLU A 310 13.11 18.67 -6.36
N GLN A 311 12.33 18.06 -5.46
CA GLN A 311 12.83 17.57 -4.17
C GLN A 311 12.03 16.35 -3.71
N ALA A 312 12.69 15.46 -2.97
CA ALA A 312 12.05 14.38 -2.22
C ALA A 312 12.77 14.21 -0.87
N ASP A 313 11.99 14.08 0.22
CA ASP A 313 12.52 14.05 1.59
C ASP A 313 11.84 12.99 2.45
N VAL A 314 12.57 12.46 3.42
CA VAL A 314 11.98 11.69 4.52
C VAL A 314 11.65 12.68 5.63
N GLY A 315 10.35 12.87 5.87
CA GLY A 315 9.85 13.80 6.87
C GLY A 315 9.34 13.11 8.12
N MET A 316 8.71 13.89 9.00
CA MET A 316 8.12 13.41 10.26
C MET A 316 9.04 12.52 11.13
N THR A 317 10.35 12.79 11.08
CA THR A 317 11.38 12.06 11.83
C THR A 317 11.47 12.51 13.29
N MET A 318 10.79 13.61 13.65
CA MET A 318 10.71 14.12 15.00
C MET A 318 9.91 13.20 15.94
N ARG A 319 10.03 13.50 17.24
CA ARG A 319 9.28 12.80 18.29
C ARG A 319 8.12 13.65 18.75
N HIS A 320 7.10 12.98 19.27
CA HIS A 320 6.04 13.65 20.01
C HIS A 320 6.64 14.49 21.14
N PRO A 321 6.24 15.77 21.30
CA PRO A 321 6.92 16.72 22.20
C PRO A 321 6.91 16.28 23.66
N THR A 322 5.80 15.71 24.14
CA THR A 322 5.66 15.25 25.53
C THR A 322 5.88 13.75 25.73
N LEU A 323 5.53 12.91 24.75
CA LEU A 323 5.63 11.45 24.87
C LEU A 323 7.00 10.91 24.44
N HIS A 324 7.80 11.73 23.75
CA HIS A 324 9.14 11.40 23.26
C HIS A 324 9.22 10.15 22.36
N CYS A 325 8.09 9.65 21.88
CA CYS A 325 8.01 8.56 20.90
C CYS A 325 7.86 9.09 19.46
N SER A 326 8.26 8.31 18.47
CA SER A 326 8.00 8.60 17.05
C SER A 326 6.50 8.66 16.79
N LEU A 327 6.07 9.57 15.91
CA LEU A 327 4.66 9.78 15.61
C LEU A 327 4.01 8.59 14.92
N SER A 328 4.77 7.82 14.17
CA SER A 328 4.37 6.54 13.60
C SER A 328 5.57 5.57 13.59
N ASP A 329 5.32 4.29 13.34
CA ASP A 329 6.40 3.32 13.08
C ASP A 329 6.96 3.41 11.64
N HIS A 330 6.42 4.34 10.86
CA HIS A 330 6.97 4.87 9.62
C HIS A 330 7.28 6.37 9.77
N PHE A 331 8.23 6.86 8.98
CA PHE A 331 8.45 8.27 8.68
C PHE A 331 7.70 8.66 7.40
N SER A 332 7.39 9.95 7.20
CA SER A 332 6.71 10.38 5.98
C SER A 332 7.66 10.35 4.79
N VAL A 333 7.10 10.16 3.60
CA VAL A 333 7.78 10.48 2.34
C VAL A 333 7.11 11.72 1.75
N GLU A 334 7.91 12.69 1.37
CA GLU A 334 7.49 14.00 0.90
C GLU A 334 8.14 14.30 -0.44
N ALA A 335 7.43 15.01 -1.32
CA ALA A 335 7.96 15.39 -2.62
C ALA A 335 7.41 16.74 -3.08
N THR A 336 8.28 17.51 -3.73
CA THR A 336 7.88 18.69 -4.49
C THR A 336 8.01 18.40 -5.98
N LEU A 337 6.90 18.60 -6.70
CA LEU A 337 6.87 18.60 -8.16
C LEU A 337 6.76 20.03 -8.68
N VAL A 338 7.43 20.35 -9.78
CA VAL A 338 7.35 21.65 -10.46
C VAL A 338 6.88 21.48 -11.90
N ARG A 339 6.07 22.44 -12.36
CA ARG A 339 5.48 22.45 -13.70
C ARG A 339 6.31 23.30 -14.65
N ASN A 340 6.67 22.74 -15.81
CA ASN A 340 7.40 23.44 -16.84
C ASN A 340 6.47 24.37 -17.65
N ALA A 341 6.66 25.69 -17.49
CA ALA A 341 5.80 26.74 -18.05
C ALA A 341 5.75 26.77 -19.60
N GLY A 342 6.75 26.18 -20.29
CA GLY A 342 6.83 26.13 -21.76
C GLY A 342 5.92 25.11 -22.45
N SER A 343 5.16 24.30 -21.70
CA SER A 343 4.32 23.20 -22.24
C SER A 343 2.87 23.61 -22.57
N SER A 344 2.52 24.89 -22.37
CA SER A 344 1.15 25.41 -22.38
C SER A 344 0.49 25.56 -23.76
N SER A 345 1.24 25.46 -24.87
CA SER A 345 0.76 25.78 -26.22
C SER A 345 0.48 24.57 -27.14
N PHE A 346 0.37 23.35 -26.60
CA PHE A 346 0.31 22.15 -27.47
C PHE A 346 -1.07 21.51 -27.54
N GLU A 347 -1.69 21.60 -28.72
CA GLU A 347 -2.98 20.99 -29.06
C GLU A 347 -2.93 19.45 -29.13
N ARG A 348 -4.03 18.82 -28.70
CA ARG A 348 -4.63 17.53 -29.14
C ARG A 348 -3.73 16.47 -29.81
N SER A 349 -2.51 16.21 -29.35
CA SER A 349 -1.80 14.99 -29.72
C SER A 349 -2.48 13.79 -29.04
N GLN A 350 -2.71 12.71 -29.79
CA GLN A 350 -3.18 11.44 -29.22
C GLN A 350 -2.21 11.02 -28.10
N TYR A 351 -2.71 10.86 -26.88
CA TYR A 351 -1.96 10.36 -25.73
C TYR A 351 -1.64 8.87 -25.92
N ALA A 352 -0.79 8.53 -26.89
CA ALA A 352 -0.26 7.19 -27.01
C ALA A 352 0.91 7.07 -26.02
N LEU A 353 0.63 6.58 -24.82
CA LEU A 353 1.68 6.16 -23.91
C LEU A 353 2.41 4.96 -24.54
N PRO A 354 3.74 4.98 -24.67
CA PRO A 354 4.46 3.85 -25.21
C PRO A 354 4.24 2.63 -24.32
N GLU A 355 3.83 1.52 -24.92
CA GLU A 355 3.69 0.27 -24.18
C GLU A 355 5.07 -0.25 -23.80
N LYS A 356 5.27 -0.46 -22.49
CA LYS A 356 6.47 -1.09 -21.95
C LYS A 356 6.11 -2.45 -21.40
N TYR A 357 7.05 -3.38 -21.53
CA TYR A 357 6.88 -4.76 -21.14
C TYR A 357 7.99 -5.17 -20.17
N LEU A 358 7.65 -6.04 -19.22
CA LEU A 358 8.64 -6.77 -18.44
C LEU A 358 9.34 -7.81 -19.34
N PRO A 359 10.55 -8.29 -18.98
CA PRO A 359 11.16 -9.44 -19.64
C PRO A 359 10.22 -10.65 -19.62
N ILE A 360 10.26 -11.46 -20.68
CA ILE A 360 9.35 -12.61 -20.85
C ILE A 360 9.47 -13.60 -19.69
N GLU A 361 10.69 -13.81 -19.21
CA GLU A 361 11.00 -14.71 -18.09
C GLU A 361 10.32 -14.24 -16.80
N VAL A 362 10.18 -12.92 -16.61
CA VAL A 362 9.50 -12.35 -15.43
C VAL A 362 8.00 -12.64 -15.49
N TYR A 363 7.37 -12.57 -16.67
CA TYR A 363 5.98 -13.01 -16.80
C TYR A 363 5.84 -14.51 -16.53
N ASP A 364 6.77 -15.33 -17.00
CA ASP A 364 6.78 -16.76 -16.74
C ASP A 364 6.92 -17.08 -15.24
N GLU A 365 7.75 -16.33 -14.51
CA GLU A 365 7.86 -16.40 -13.05
C GLU A 365 6.55 -16.01 -12.34
N ILE A 366 5.88 -14.93 -12.79
CA ILE A 366 4.57 -14.53 -12.25
C ILE A 366 3.55 -15.65 -12.47
N LEU A 367 3.45 -16.18 -13.68
CA LEU A 367 2.51 -17.25 -14.02
C LEU A 367 2.80 -18.53 -13.24
N ALA A 368 4.07 -18.90 -13.06
CA ALA A 368 4.46 -20.04 -12.24
C ALA A 368 4.02 -19.87 -10.76
N ASN A 369 4.19 -18.67 -10.22
CA ASN A 369 3.71 -18.33 -8.87
C ASN A 369 2.19 -18.41 -8.74
N VAL A 370 1.44 -17.93 -9.75
CA VAL A 370 -0.02 -18.03 -9.80
C VAL A 370 -0.49 -19.48 -9.85
N VAL A 371 0.15 -20.33 -10.67
CA VAL A 371 -0.16 -21.77 -10.76
C VAL A 371 0.12 -22.47 -9.43
N LYS A 372 1.27 -22.21 -8.81
CA LYS A 372 1.64 -22.75 -7.50
C LYS A 372 0.61 -22.39 -6.44
N TYR A 373 0.21 -21.12 -6.37
CA TYR A 373 -0.81 -20.63 -5.44
C TYR A 373 -2.18 -21.27 -5.71
N THR A 374 -2.60 -21.33 -6.97
CA THR A 374 -3.87 -21.93 -7.40
C THR A 374 -3.98 -23.40 -6.99
N ASN A 375 -2.91 -24.19 -7.17
CA ASN A 375 -2.90 -25.60 -6.80
C ASN A 375 -3.05 -25.80 -5.28
N ARG A 376 -2.38 -24.96 -4.49
CA ARG A 376 -2.54 -24.93 -3.04
C ARG A 376 -3.98 -24.62 -2.65
N GLU A 377 -4.60 -23.58 -3.22
CA GLU A 377 -5.96 -23.19 -2.85
C GLU A 377 -7.00 -24.24 -3.29
N ARG A 378 -6.80 -24.92 -4.42
CA ARG A 378 -7.63 -26.08 -4.82
C ARG A 378 -7.55 -27.22 -3.81
N LEU A 379 -6.35 -27.54 -3.31
CA LEU A 379 -6.18 -28.54 -2.26
C LEU A 379 -6.87 -28.10 -0.97
N GLN A 380 -6.66 -26.86 -0.54
CA GLN A 380 -7.31 -26.29 0.64
C GLN A 380 -8.84 -26.36 0.52
N ARG A 381 -9.41 -25.99 -0.63
CA ARG A 381 -10.85 -26.13 -0.88
C ARG A 381 -11.36 -27.55 -0.65
N ARG A 382 -10.68 -28.56 -1.20
CA ARG A 382 -11.06 -29.97 -1.02
C ARG A 382 -10.98 -30.39 0.44
N LEU A 383 -9.90 -30.03 1.13
CA LEU A 383 -9.71 -30.36 2.55
C LEU A 383 -10.77 -29.70 3.44
N ARG A 384 -11.09 -28.42 3.22
CA ARG A 384 -12.08 -27.68 4.01
C ARG A 384 -13.50 -28.19 3.79
N LEU A 385 -13.88 -28.47 2.54
CA LEU A 385 -15.18 -29.07 2.23
C LEU A 385 -15.29 -30.50 2.75
N GLY A 386 -14.21 -31.28 2.67
CA GLY A 386 -14.14 -32.62 3.27
C GLY A 386 -14.30 -32.57 4.79
N HIS A 387 -13.64 -31.61 5.45
CA HIS A 387 -13.78 -31.39 6.89
C HIS A 387 -15.22 -31.01 7.28
N PHE A 388 -15.88 -30.15 6.50
CA PHE A 388 -17.30 -29.84 6.71
C PHE A 388 -18.18 -31.10 6.63
N GLY A 389 -18.02 -31.93 5.59
CA GLY A 389 -18.77 -33.17 5.44
C GLY A 389 -18.50 -34.16 6.58
N TYR A 390 -17.25 -34.26 7.03
CA TYR A 390 -16.86 -35.08 8.18
C TYR A 390 -17.51 -34.61 9.48
N GLN A 391 -17.49 -33.31 9.77
CA GLN A 391 -18.13 -32.75 10.97
C GLN A 391 -19.66 -32.92 10.93
N LEU A 392 -20.28 -32.82 9.75
CA LEU A 392 -21.71 -33.10 9.59
C LEU A 392 -22.04 -34.56 9.92
N ALA A 393 -21.21 -35.51 9.49
CA ALA A 393 -21.39 -36.92 9.83
C ALA A 393 -21.22 -37.19 11.34
N ILE A 394 -20.20 -36.59 11.98
CA ILE A 394 -20.02 -36.65 13.45
C ILE A 394 -21.24 -36.10 14.17
N THR A 395 -21.76 -34.96 13.71
CA THR A 395 -22.92 -34.29 14.30
C THR A 395 -24.13 -35.22 14.28
N ILE A 396 -24.43 -35.82 13.12
CA ILE A 396 -25.52 -36.80 12.98
C ILE A 396 -25.29 -37.99 13.92
N GLY A 397 -24.08 -38.54 13.96
CA GLY A 397 -23.72 -39.65 14.85
C GLY A 397 -23.91 -39.30 16.33
N CYS A 398 -23.53 -38.09 16.75
CA CYS A 398 -23.73 -37.60 18.11
C CYS A 398 -25.21 -37.45 18.45
N LEU A 399 -26.02 -36.89 17.55
CA LEU A 399 -27.47 -36.73 17.75
C LEU A 399 -28.19 -38.07 17.85
N VAL A 400 -27.81 -39.05 17.02
CA VAL A 400 -28.30 -40.43 17.16
C VAL A 400 -27.85 -41.00 18.50
N GLY A 401 -26.57 -40.84 18.89
CA GLY A 401 -26.04 -41.30 20.16
C GLY A 401 -26.76 -40.74 21.39
N VAL A 402 -27.20 -39.47 21.34
CA VAL A 402 -28.00 -38.84 22.40
C VAL A 402 -29.31 -39.60 22.64
N TRP A 403 -29.98 -40.07 21.57
CA TRP A 403 -31.24 -40.80 21.67
C TRP A 403 -31.12 -42.10 22.48
N TRP A 404 -29.95 -42.73 22.44
CA TRP A 404 -29.69 -44.02 23.08
C TRP A 404 -28.83 -43.91 24.35
N SER A 405 -28.54 -42.68 24.80
CA SER A 405 -27.65 -42.44 25.94
C SER A 405 -28.37 -42.70 27.28
N PRO A 406 -27.87 -43.62 28.12
CA PRO A 406 -28.50 -43.93 29.40
C PRO A 406 -28.14 -42.92 30.51
N ARG A 407 -27.21 -41.99 30.26
CA ARG A 407 -26.70 -41.05 31.27
C ARG A 407 -26.65 -39.63 30.74
N ASN A 408 -27.22 -38.68 31.48
CA ASN A 408 -27.32 -37.27 31.07
C ASN A 408 -25.96 -36.63 30.75
N TYR A 409 -24.90 -36.95 31.50
CA TYR A 409 -23.57 -36.38 31.23
C TYR A 409 -23.00 -36.84 29.87
N VAL A 410 -23.33 -38.05 29.41
CA VAL A 410 -22.90 -38.55 28.09
C VAL A 410 -23.63 -37.78 26.99
N SER A 411 -24.93 -37.55 27.16
CA SER A 411 -25.72 -36.74 26.22
C SER A 411 -25.19 -35.31 26.12
N PHE A 412 -24.82 -34.71 27.26
CA PHE A 412 -24.18 -33.39 27.29
C PHE A 412 -22.88 -33.36 26.49
N ILE A 413 -21.98 -34.34 26.70
CA ILE A 413 -20.71 -34.42 25.96
C ILE A 413 -20.95 -34.57 24.46
N LEU A 414 -21.87 -35.45 24.05
CA LEU A 414 -22.22 -35.65 22.64
C LEU A 414 -22.80 -34.38 22.01
N MET A 415 -23.69 -33.68 22.71
CA MET A 415 -24.25 -32.40 22.23
C MET A 415 -23.17 -31.31 22.11
N LEU A 416 -22.24 -31.25 23.07
CA LEU A 416 -21.14 -30.29 23.04
C LEU A 416 -20.18 -30.56 21.88
N LEU A 417 -19.76 -31.81 21.70
CA LEU A 417 -18.92 -32.23 20.57
C LEU A 417 -19.59 -31.96 19.22
N SER A 418 -20.88 -32.30 19.11
CA SER A 418 -21.69 -32.04 17.93
C SER A 418 -21.75 -30.55 17.61
N SER A 419 -22.07 -29.72 18.59
CA SER A 419 -22.28 -28.28 18.39
C SER A 419 -20.98 -27.55 18.05
N LEU A 420 -19.89 -27.84 18.77
CA LEU A 420 -18.57 -27.25 18.49
C LEU A 420 -18.01 -27.75 17.16
N GLY A 421 -18.09 -29.06 16.91
CA GLY A 421 -17.63 -29.69 15.67
C GLY A 421 -18.36 -29.16 14.44
N LEU A 422 -19.69 -29.09 14.48
CA LEU A 422 -20.49 -28.52 13.41
C LEU A 422 -20.17 -27.04 13.17
N SER A 423 -20.01 -26.25 14.24
CA SER A 423 -19.69 -24.82 14.11
C SER A 423 -18.39 -24.60 13.35
N VAL A 424 -17.33 -25.34 13.71
CA VAL A 424 -16.06 -25.29 12.98
C VAL A 424 -16.23 -25.82 11.56
N GLY A 425 -16.96 -26.93 11.39
CA GLY A 425 -17.26 -27.51 10.08
C GLY A 425 -17.95 -26.53 9.14
N VAL A 426 -18.96 -25.80 9.60
CA VAL A 426 -19.70 -24.81 8.81
C VAL A 426 -18.80 -23.65 8.40
N LEU A 427 -17.98 -23.11 9.31
CA LEU A 427 -17.01 -22.06 8.99
C LEU A 427 -16.02 -22.53 7.92
N GLU A 428 -15.51 -23.75 8.05
CA GLU A 428 -14.63 -24.38 7.06
C GLU A 428 -15.33 -24.59 5.71
N GLY A 429 -16.59 -25.03 5.71
CA GLY A 429 -17.41 -25.18 4.52
C GLY A 429 -17.64 -23.85 3.79
N LEU A 430 -17.95 -22.77 4.53
CA LEU A 430 -18.11 -21.43 3.97
C LEU A 430 -16.80 -20.88 3.40
N MET A 431 -15.69 -21.05 4.12
CA MET A 431 -14.36 -20.66 3.62
C MET A 431 -13.98 -21.44 2.36
N GLY A 432 -14.11 -22.77 2.37
CA GLY A 432 -13.76 -23.62 1.22
C GLY A 432 -14.69 -23.42 0.01
N GLY A 433 -15.98 -23.21 0.25
CA GLY A 433 -16.99 -23.06 -0.79
C GLY A 433 -17.02 -21.67 -1.40
N LEU A 434 -17.23 -20.64 -0.57
CA LEU A 434 -17.45 -19.28 -1.01
C LEU A 434 -16.14 -18.52 -1.19
N PHE A 435 -15.33 -18.42 -0.13
CA PHE A 435 -14.10 -17.63 -0.17
C PHE A 435 -13.06 -18.19 -1.15
N VAL A 436 -12.70 -19.48 -1.04
CA VAL A 436 -11.75 -20.06 -2.00
C VAL A 436 -12.34 -20.06 -3.42
N GLY A 437 -13.66 -20.16 -3.55
CA GLY A 437 -14.34 -19.99 -4.84
C GLY A 437 -14.13 -18.60 -5.46
N SER A 438 -14.27 -17.52 -4.68
CA SER A 438 -14.00 -16.15 -5.15
C SER A 438 -12.52 -15.92 -5.41
N GLU A 439 -11.64 -16.43 -4.54
CA GLU A 439 -10.18 -16.34 -4.69
C GLU A 439 -9.72 -16.96 -6.02
N LEU A 440 -10.21 -18.17 -6.34
CA LEU A 440 -9.90 -18.86 -7.60
C LEU A 440 -10.42 -18.12 -8.84
N ARG A 441 -11.50 -17.33 -8.73
CA ARG A 441 -11.97 -16.49 -9.83
C ARG A 441 -11.09 -15.27 -10.01
N ALA A 442 -10.73 -14.59 -8.93
CA ALA A 442 -9.79 -13.47 -8.97
C ALA A 442 -8.42 -13.89 -9.54
N LEU A 443 -7.93 -15.08 -9.19
CA LEU A 443 -6.70 -15.64 -9.77
C LEU A 443 -6.80 -15.87 -11.28
N LYS A 444 -7.96 -16.29 -11.80
CA LYS A 444 -8.15 -16.49 -13.25
C LYS A 444 -8.10 -15.18 -14.01
N GLU A 445 -8.74 -14.13 -13.48
CA GLU A 445 -8.68 -12.79 -14.07
C GLU A 445 -7.23 -12.29 -14.11
N PHE A 446 -6.53 -12.37 -12.98
CA PHE A 446 -5.13 -11.96 -12.91
C PHE A 446 -4.22 -12.79 -13.83
N GLU A 447 -4.39 -14.11 -13.86
CA GLU A 447 -3.65 -15.00 -14.76
C GLU A 447 -3.87 -14.63 -16.23
N TRP A 448 -5.12 -14.39 -16.64
CA TRP A 448 -5.45 -14.00 -18.01
C TRP A 448 -4.79 -12.67 -18.39
N GLU A 449 -4.84 -11.67 -17.52
CA GLU A 449 -4.22 -10.38 -17.77
C GLU A 449 -2.70 -10.49 -17.95
N VAL A 450 -2.02 -11.27 -17.11
CA VAL A 450 -0.57 -11.50 -17.21
C VAL A 450 -0.24 -12.26 -18.50
N ARG A 451 -1.01 -13.29 -18.86
CA ARG A 451 -0.82 -14.02 -20.14
C ARG A 451 -0.98 -13.10 -21.34
N ASN A 452 -2.04 -12.28 -21.36
CA ASN A 452 -2.29 -11.33 -22.44
C ASN A 452 -1.18 -10.27 -22.53
N ALA A 453 -0.64 -9.79 -21.40
CA ALA A 453 0.50 -8.87 -21.42
C ALA A 453 1.78 -9.54 -21.94
N ARG A 454 2.02 -10.80 -21.57
CA ARG A 454 3.14 -11.61 -22.06
C ARG A 454 3.07 -11.86 -23.57
N GLU A 455 1.90 -12.23 -24.10
CA GLU A 455 1.70 -12.45 -25.53
C GLU A 455 1.98 -11.19 -26.34
N ARG A 456 1.51 -10.03 -25.87
CA ARG A 456 1.82 -8.75 -26.50
C ARG A 456 3.31 -8.39 -26.39
N ALA A 457 3.97 -8.74 -25.29
CA ALA A 457 5.41 -8.56 -25.14
C ALA A 457 6.20 -9.40 -26.15
N MET A 458 5.82 -10.67 -26.38
CA MET A 458 6.45 -11.53 -27.39
C MET A 458 6.23 -10.98 -28.80
N ALA A 459 4.98 -10.59 -29.13
CA ALA A 459 4.66 -9.98 -30.41
C ALA A 459 5.48 -8.70 -30.67
N ALA A 460 5.69 -7.88 -29.63
CA ALA A 460 6.53 -6.68 -29.71
C ALA A 460 8.03 -6.99 -29.86
N ALA A 461 8.50 -8.13 -29.34
CA ALA A 461 9.87 -8.61 -29.48
C ALA A 461 10.14 -9.31 -30.82
N GLY A 462 9.09 -9.61 -31.59
CA GLY A 462 9.20 -10.37 -32.84
C GLY A 462 9.37 -11.89 -32.63
N GLU A 463 8.94 -12.39 -31.47
CA GLU A 463 8.99 -13.82 -31.08
C GLU A 463 7.66 -14.55 -31.26
#